data_AF-A0A938VQW3-F1
#
_entry.id   AF-A0A938VQW3-F1
#
_cell.length_a   1.000
_cell.length_b   1.000
_cell.length_c   1.000
_cell.angle_alpha   90.00
_cell.angle_beta   90.00
_cell.angle_gamma   90.00
#
_symmetry.space_group_name_H-M   'P 1'
#
loop_
_entity.id
_entity.type
_entity.pdbx_description
1 polymer ?
#
loop_
_entity_poly.entity_id
_entity_poly.type
_entity_poly.pdbx_seq_one_letter_code
_entity_poly.pdbx_strand_id
1 'polypeptide(L)'
;MSGGQPITLPEGEAVIGSDGVIATPDGEVGTLAVVDLPAGATWRRKTGNNQFLAESNATAAPVADPQVRQGFLEQANVDMTAQFTEMLSVLRVYEAAQRLLELQDASAQTTAKDIGQV
;
A
#
# COMPACT_ATOMS: atom_id res chain seq x y z
N MET A 1 -19.00 23.42 -3.79
CA MET A 1 -19.52 22.06 -3.59
C MET A 1 -18.73 21.43 -2.46
N SER A 2 -19.41 21.14 -1.35
CA SER A 2 -18.78 20.67 -0.11
C SER A 2 -18.54 19.17 -0.22
N GLY A 3 -17.32 18.75 -0.52
CA GLY A 3 -16.94 17.33 -0.53
C GLY A 3 -17.10 16.71 0.86
N GLY A 4 -17.35 15.39 0.91
CA GLY A 4 -17.35 14.62 2.16
C GLY A 4 -18.69 14.49 2.90
N GLN A 5 -19.80 14.88 2.28
CA GLN A 5 -21.12 14.55 2.82
C GLN A 5 -21.51 13.10 2.51
N PRO A 6 -22.19 12.39 3.43
CA PRO A 6 -22.72 11.05 3.15
C PRO A 6 -23.71 11.10 1.98
N ILE A 7 -23.57 10.17 1.03
CA ILE A 7 -24.53 9.97 -0.06
C ILE A 7 -25.46 8.83 0.33
N THR A 8 -26.74 9.12 0.50
CA THR A 8 -27.77 8.13 0.80
C THR A 8 -28.34 7.59 -0.51
N LEU A 9 -28.13 6.30 -0.78
CA LEU A 9 -28.67 5.64 -1.97
C LEU A 9 -30.11 5.17 -1.70
N PRO A 10 -31.08 5.47 -2.58
CA PRO A 10 -32.41 4.87 -2.52
C PRO A 10 -32.33 3.38 -2.91
N GLU A 11 -33.36 2.61 -2.57
CA GLU A 11 -33.44 1.19 -2.98
C GLU A 11 -33.54 1.07 -4.50
N GLY A 12 -32.61 0.33 -5.12
CA GLY A 12 -32.57 0.14 -6.57
C GLY A 12 -31.16 0.01 -7.13
N GLU A 13 -31.04 -0.02 -8.46
CA GLU A 13 -29.75 0.01 -9.14
C GLU A 13 -29.22 1.44 -9.24
N ALA A 14 -27.97 1.65 -8.82
CA ALA A 14 -27.25 2.91 -8.97
C ALA A 14 -26.13 2.77 -10.01
N VAL A 15 -26.08 3.72 -10.94
CA VAL A 15 -25.04 3.81 -11.96
C VAL A 15 -24.12 4.97 -11.62
N ILE A 16 -22.82 4.74 -11.74
CA ILE A 16 -21.79 5.75 -11.48
C ILE A 16 -21.16 6.11 -12.83
N GLY A 17 -21.34 7.37 -13.23
CA GLY A 17 -20.76 7.96 -14.42
C GLY A 17 -19.24 8.08 -14.34
N SER A 18 -18.60 8.32 -15.49
CA SER A 18 -17.14 8.51 -15.56
C SER A 18 -16.64 9.75 -14.85
N ASP A 19 -17.51 10.74 -14.67
CA ASP A 19 -17.32 11.97 -13.91
C ASP A 19 -17.56 11.79 -12.40
N GLY A 20 -17.93 10.57 -11.97
CA GLY A 20 -18.26 10.27 -10.57
C GLY A 20 -19.67 10.65 -10.15
N VAL A 21 -20.53 11.09 -11.08
CA VAL A 21 -21.95 11.35 -10.79
C VAL A 21 -22.67 10.02 -10.58
N ILE A 22 -23.44 9.95 -9.50
CA ILE A 22 -24.23 8.78 -9.10
C ILE A 22 -25.69 9.06 -9.45
N ALA A 23 -26.26 8.23 -10.32
CA ALA A 23 -27.64 8.33 -10.77
C ALA A 23 -28.41 7.04 -10.51
N THR A 24 -29.70 7.20 -10.21
CA THR A 24 -30.69 6.12 -10.11
C THR A 24 -31.80 6.37 -11.15
N PRO A 25 -32.73 5.44 -11.36
CA PRO A 25 -33.86 5.64 -12.27
C PRO A 25 -34.70 6.89 -11.96
N ASP A 26 -34.68 7.35 -10.71
CA ASP A 26 -35.42 8.51 -10.22
C ASP A 26 -34.66 9.85 -10.37
N GLY A 27 -33.38 9.81 -10.77
CA GLY A 27 -32.55 10.99 -11.01
C GLY A 27 -31.15 10.94 -10.42
N GLU A 28 -30.47 12.08 -10.41
CA GLU A 28 -29.13 12.23 -9.81
C GLU A 28 -29.21 12.26 -8.27
N VAL A 29 -28.41 11.43 -7.62
CA VAL A 29 -28.38 11.28 -6.15
C VAL A 29 -27.22 12.08 -5.54
N GLY A 30 -26.10 12.19 -6.25
CA GLY A 30 -24.94 12.96 -5.81
C GLY A 30 -23.68 12.65 -6.63
N THR A 31 -22.55 13.23 -6.23
CA THR A 31 -21.27 13.06 -6.94
C THR A 31 -20.18 12.59 -5.99
N LEU A 32 -19.37 11.64 -6.41
CA LEU A 32 -18.20 11.17 -5.66
C LEU A 32 -17.17 12.30 -5.54
N ALA A 33 -16.74 12.57 -4.31
CA ALA A 33 -15.65 13.51 -4.05
C ALA A 33 -14.30 12.80 -4.22
N VAL A 34 -13.72 12.90 -5.42
CA VAL A 34 -12.34 12.47 -5.68
C VAL A 34 -11.40 13.61 -5.33
N VAL A 35 -10.47 13.36 -4.41
CA VAL A 35 -9.55 14.37 -3.88
C VAL A 35 -8.11 13.93 -4.04
N ASP A 36 -7.21 14.90 -4.20
CA ASP A 36 -5.77 14.70 -4.21
C ASP A 36 -5.07 15.73 -3.33
N LEU A 37 -3.84 15.41 -2.92
CA LEU A 37 -3.02 16.34 -2.16
C LEU A 37 -2.33 17.35 -3.09
N PRO A 38 -2.10 18.59 -2.61
CA PRO A 38 -1.34 19.56 -3.37
C PRO A 38 0.11 19.11 -3.56
N ALA A 39 0.76 19.62 -4.62
CA ALA A 39 2.14 19.30 -4.95
C ALA A 39 3.09 19.49 -3.74
N GLY A 40 3.86 18.44 -3.42
CA GLY A 40 4.80 18.44 -2.30
C GLY A 40 4.24 17.93 -0.97
N ALA A 41 2.93 17.62 -0.89
CA ALA A 41 2.36 16.90 0.24
C ALA A 41 2.29 15.39 -0.05
N THR A 42 2.45 14.59 0.99
CA THR A 42 2.53 13.13 0.91
C THR A 42 1.38 12.46 1.64
N TRP A 43 0.88 11.38 1.05
CA TRP A 43 -0.05 10.48 1.69
C TRP A 43 0.71 9.56 2.65
N ARG A 44 0.35 9.59 3.92
CA ARG A 44 0.77 8.59 4.90
C ARG A 44 -0.24 7.46 4.91
N ARG A 45 0.23 6.22 4.71
CA ARG A 45 -0.62 5.04 4.83
C ARG A 45 -1.09 4.87 6.28
N LYS A 46 -2.40 4.77 6.48
CA LYS A 46 -2.99 4.38 7.76
C LYS A 46 -3.04 2.85 7.82
N THR A 47 -2.75 2.28 8.97
CA THR A 47 -2.68 0.82 9.14
C THR A 47 -4.05 0.20 8.86
N GLY A 48 -4.12 -0.72 7.88
CA GLY A 48 -5.32 -1.47 7.51
C GLY A 48 -6.19 -0.83 6.42
N ASN A 49 -6.90 -1.67 5.67
CA ASN A 49 -8.00 -1.32 4.74
C ASN A 49 -7.68 -0.28 3.66
N ASN A 50 -6.41 -0.15 3.24
CA ASN A 50 -5.97 0.81 2.21
C ASN A 50 -6.40 2.26 2.49
N GLN A 51 -6.45 2.64 3.77
CA GLN A 51 -6.74 4.02 4.18
C GLN A 51 -5.46 4.86 4.14
N PHE A 52 -5.62 6.14 3.78
CA PHE A 52 -4.55 7.12 3.78
C PHE A 52 -4.94 8.34 4.61
N LEU A 53 -3.93 8.97 5.20
CA LEU A 53 -4.02 10.24 5.91
C LEU A 53 -2.99 11.18 5.29
N ALA A 54 -3.31 12.47 5.18
CA ALA A 54 -2.29 13.46 4.82
C ALA A 54 -1.21 13.50 5.91
N GLU A 55 0.08 13.47 5.54
CA GLU A 55 1.19 13.47 6.49
C GLU A 55 1.34 14.84 7.21
N SER A 56 0.96 15.91 6.53
CA SER A 56 0.92 17.29 7.05
C SER A 56 -0.52 17.77 7.23
N ASN A 57 -0.71 19.00 7.74
CA ASN A 57 -2.01 19.70 7.70
C ASN A 57 -2.45 20.08 6.26
N ALA A 58 -1.85 19.47 5.23
CA ALA A 58 -2.29 19.63 3.86
C ALA A 58 -3.74 19.15 3.72
N THR A 59 -4.57 20.03 3.18
CA THR A 59 -5.96 19.73 2.88
C THR A 59 -6.02 19.15 1.48
N ALA A 60 -6.62 17.97 1.35
CA ALA A 60 -6.88 17.39 0.04
C ALA A 60 -7.88 18.27 -0.73
N ALA A 61 -7.58 18.54 -2.00
CA ALA A 61 -8.43 19.35 -2.88
C ALA A 61 -9.13 18.44 -3.90
N PRO A 62 -10.35 18.79 -4.34
CA PRO A 62 -11.02 18.05 -5.40
C PRO A 62 -10.19 18.01 -6.68
N VAL A 63 -10.16 16.85 -7.32
CA VAL A 63 -9.58 16.69 -8.65
C VAL A 63 -10.50 17.38 -9.67
N ALA A 64 -9.92 18.16 -10.59
CA ALA A 64 -10.69 18.96 -11.55
C ALA A 64 -11.49 18.11 -12.55
N ASP A 65 -10.93 16.98 -12.99
CA ASP A 65 -11.54 16.09 -13.97
C ASP A 65 -11.31 14.63 -13.54
N PRO A 66 -12.07 14.12 -12.54
CA PRO A 66 -11.91 12.76 -12.08
C PRO A 66 -12.39 11.78 -13.16
N GLN A 67 -11.69 10.65 -13.26
CA GLN A 67 -12.07 9.53 -14.14
C GLN A 67 -12.41 8.33 -13.28
N VAL A 68 -13.69 7.99 -13.24
CA VAL A 68 -14.25 6.88 -12.45
C VAL A 68 -14.68 5.74 -13.39
N ARG A 69 -14.43 4.49 -12.99
CA ARG A 69 -14.83 3.30 -13.76
C ARG A 69 -15.61 2.34 -12.88
N GLN A 70 -16.93 2.32 -13.03
CA GLN A 70 -17.80 1.40 -12.31
C GLN A 70 -17.54 -0.06 -12.73
N GLY A 71 -17.56 -0.98 -11.77
CA GLY A 71 -17.41 -2.42 -12.01
C GLY A 71 -15.96 -2.89 -12.19
N PHE A 72 -14.97 -2.01 -12.03
CA PHE A 72 -13.55 -2.34 -12.05
C PHE A 72 -12.98 -2.35 -10.64
N LEU A 73 -11.98 -3.20 -10.41
CA LEU A 73 -11.19 -3.25 -9.18
C LEU A 73 -9.75 -2.87 -9.50
N GLU A 74 -9.21 -1.89 -8.78
CA GLU A 74 -7.80 -1.51 -8.89
C GLU A 74 -6.91 -2.61 -8.31
N GLN A 75 -5.94 -3.08 -9.11
CA GLN A 75 -4.99 -4.10 -8.70
C GLN A 75 -3.69 -3.47 -8.18
N ALA A 76 -2.98 -4.21 -7.35
CA ALA A 76 -1.65 -3.79 -6.89
C ALA A 76 -0.68 -3.71 -8.08
N ASN A 77 0.09 -2.62 -8.14
CA ASN A 77 1.17 -2.44 -9.12
C ASN A 77 2.45 -3.22 -8.72
N VAL A 78 2.32 -4.45 -8.24
CA VAL A 78 3.45 -5.26 -7.73
C VAL A 78 3.66 -6.45 -8.65
N ASP A 79 4.88 -6.62 -9.14
CA ASP A 79 5.32 -7.83 -9.83
C ASP A 79 5.78 -8.88 -8.81
N MET A 80 5.00 -9.95 -8.69
CA MET A 80 5.29 -11.04 -7.77
C MET A 80 6.61 -11.75 -8.07
N THR A 81 7.00 -11.86 -9.34
CA THR A 81 8.24 -12.57 -9.73
C THR A 81 9.48 -11.81 -9.29
N ALA A 82 9.47 -10.48 -9.49
CA ALA A 82 10.52 -9.61 -8.98
C ALA A 82 10.60 -9.67 -7.44
N GLN A 83 9.44 -9.63 -6.77
CA GLN A 83 9.36 -9.66 -5.32
C GLN A 83 9.92 -10.96 -4.71
N PHE A 84 9.62 -12.12 -5.31
CA PHE A 84 10.19 -13.40 -4.86
C PHE A 84 11.70 -13.47 -5.08
N THR A 85 12.19 -12.89 -6.17
CA THR A 85 13.63 -12.87 -6.47
C THR A 85 14.39 -12.04 -5.43
N GLU A 86 13.85 -10.88 -5.04
CA GLU A 86 14.40 -10.07 -3.96
C GLU A 86 14.42 -10.84 -2.63
N MET A 87 13.31 -11.50 -2.28
CA MET A 87 13.23 -12.33 -1.07
C MET A 87 14.27 -13.46 -1.08
N LEU A 88 14.45 -14.15 -2.21
CA LEU A 88 15.47 -15.20 -2.35
C LEU A 88 16.89 -14.66 -2.23
N SER A 89 17.15 -13.46 -2.74
CA SER A 89 18.44 -12.79 -2.56
C SER A 89 18.73 -12.55 -1.08
N VAL A 90 17.74 -12.02 -0.34
CA VAL A 90 17.84 -11.80 1.11
C VAL A 90 18.08 -13.12 1.85
N LEU A 91 17.35 -14.17 1.50
CA LEU A 91 17.51 -15.50 2.11
C LEU A 91 18.92 -16.06 1.90
N ARG A 92 19.47 -15.98 0.68
CA ARG A 92 20.84 -16.44 0.39
C ARG A 92 21.90 -15.68 1.18
N VAL A 93 21.73 -14.36 1.31
CA VAL A 93 22.64 -13.54 2.14
C VAL A 93 22.55 -13.97 3.60
N TYR A 94 21.35 -14.23 4.10
CA TYR A 94 21.14 -14.71 5.47
C TYR A 94 21.77 -16.09 5.71
N GLU A 95 21.57 -17.05 4.79
CA GLU A 95 22.21 -18.37 4.84
C GLU A 95 23.75 -18.27 4.84
N ALA A 96 24.31 -17.40 4.00
CA ALA A 96 25.75 -17.17 3.95
C ALA A 96 26.28 -16.58 5.27
N ALA A 97 25.55 -15.61 5.86
CA ALA A 97 25.89 -15.04 7.15
C ALA A 97 25.84 -16.08 8.28
N GLN A 98 24.84 -16.98 8.29
CA GLN A 98 24.76 -18.07 9.26
C GLN A 98 25.95 -19.03 9.15
N ARG A 99 26.32 -19.45 7.94
CA ARG A 99 27.49 -20.32 7.74
C ARG A 99 28.80 -19.67 8.18
N LEU A 100 28.95 -18.37 7.97
CA LEU A 100 30.14 -17.65 8.43
C LEU A 100 30.23 -17.63 9.96
N LEU A 101 29.10 -17.45 10.65
CA LEU A 101 29.05 -17.52 12.12
C LEU A 101 29.39 -18.93 12.63
N GLU A 102 28.85 -19.98 12.02
CA GLU A 102 29.19 -21.36 12.37
C GLU A 102 30.68 -21.66 12.21
N LEU A 103 31.30 -21.18 11.12
CA LEU A 103 32.74 -21.31 10.89
C LEU A 103 33.56 -20.56 11.94
N GLN A 104 33.10 -19.36 12.32
CA GLN A 104 33.74 -18.56 13.37
C GLN A 104 33.67 -19.27 14.72
N ASP A 105 32.51 -19.82 15.08
CA ASP A 105 32.30 -20.56 16.34
C ASP A 105 33.14 -21.84 16.37
N ALA A 106 33.18 -22.58 15.27
CA ALA A 106 34.02 -23.78 15.14
C ALA A 106 35.52 -23.46 15.27
N SER A 107 35.96 -22.35 14.68
CA SER A 107 37.33 -21.86 14.83
C SER A 107 37.65 -21.52 16.29
N ALA A 108 36.75 -20.80 16.96
CA ALA A 108 36.92 -20.43 18.36
C ALA A 108 36.97 -21.65 19.29
N GLN A 109 36.13 -22.64 19.04
CA GLN A 109 36.09 -23.88 19.83
C GLN A 109 37.36 -24.71 19.67
N THR A 110 37.92 -24.77 18.46
CA THR A 110 39.19 -25.48 18.19
C THR A 110 40.34 -24.79 18.91
N THR A 111 40.44 -23.45 18.81
CA THR A 111 41.46 -22.70 19.56
C THR A 111 41.33 -22.91 21.06
N ALA A 112 40.11 -22.83 21.63
CA ALA A 112 39.88 -23.05 23.06
C ALA A 112 40.25 -24.47 23.52
N LYS A 113 40.09 -25.48 22.66
CA LYS A 113 40.50 -26.85 22.95
C LYS A 113 42.02 -27.00 22.99
N ASP A 114 42.73 -26.34 22.06
CA ASP A 114 44.19 -26.45 21.94
C ASP A 114 44.92 -25.80 23.14
N ILE A 115 44.41 -24.69 23.70
CA ILE A 115 44.95 -24.10 24.95
C ILE A 115 44.55 -24.87 26.22
N GLY A 116 43.48 -25.67 26.20
CA GLY A 116 43.05 -26.48 27.34
C GLY A 116 43.80 -27.81 27.50
N GLN A 117 44.65 -28.18 26.54
CA GLN A 117 45.39 -29.44 26.51
C GLN A 117 46.82 -29.36 27.09
N VAL A 118 47.19 -28.25 27.72
CA VAL A 118 48.51 -28.03 28.37
C VAL A 118 48.40 -28.14 29.88
#